data_AF-A0AAJ1F4M3-F1
#
_entry.id   AF-A0AAJ1F4M3-F1
#
_cell.length_a   1.000
_cell.length_b   1.000
_cell.length_c   1.000
_cell.angle_alpha   90.00
_cell.angle_beta   90.00
_cell.angle_gamma   90.00
#
_symmetry.space_group_name_H-M   'P 1'
#
loop_
_entity.id
_entity.type
_entity.pdbx_description
1 polymer ?
#
loop_
_entity_poly.entity_id
_entity_poly.type
_entity_poly.pdbx_seq_one_letter_code
_entity_poly.pdbx_strand_id
1 'polypeptide(L)' 'MAFRDLLTGAPLDSEEVSVEFEMRDRSESSGGGPIVFDNVVEAPGHSAALNVLVRDRLCEVFDISPGELIDTLAWGMANP' A
#
# COMPACT_ATOMS: atom_id res chain seq x y z
N MET A 1 5.58 -2.76 14.16
CA MET A 1 4.76 -2.73 12.93
C MET A 1 3.70 -1.66 13.05
N ALA A 2 4.02 -0.45 12.58
CA ALA A 2 3.06 0.61 12.33
C ALA A 2 2.74 0.64 10.82
N PHE A 3 1.65 1.30 10.44
CA PHE A 3 1.26 1.47 9.04
C PHE A 3 2.40 2.01 8.15
N ARG A 4 3.26 2.87 8.70
CA ARG A 4 4.43 3.42 8.00
C ARG A 4 5.44 2.37 7.56
N ASP A 5 5.57 1.27 8.29
CA ASP A 5 6.50 0.19 7.95
C ASP A 5 6.10 -0.47 6.61
N LEU A 6 4.79 -0.54 6.32
CA LEU A 6 4.25 -1.06 5.05
C LEU A 6 4.58 -0.17 3.84
N LEU A 7 4.85 1.12 4.07
CA LEU A 7 5.19 2.08 3.03
C LEU A 7 6.68 2.04 2.63
N THR A 8 7.50 1.27 3.33
CA THR A 8 8.97 1.25 3.14
C THR A 8 9.37 0.82 1.73
N GLY A 9 9.82 1.74 0.88
CA GLY A 9 10.17 1.44 -0.52
C GLY A 9 9.01 1.56 -1.50
N ALA A 10 7.83 2.01 -1.07
CA ALA A 10 6.78 2.45 -1.99
C ALA A 10 7.24 3.73 -2.71
N PRO A 11 7.12 3.81 -4.05
CA PRO A 11 7.38 5.03 -4.80
C PRO A 11 6.49 6.18 -4.33
N LEU A 12 7.09 7.37 -4.28
CA LEU A 12 6.42 8.63 -4.00
C LEU A 12 6.14 9.35 -5.31
N ASP A 13 4.86 9.62 -5.59
CA ASP A 13 4.41 10.48 -6.68
C ASP A 13 4.02 11.83 -6.09
N SER A 14 4.79 12.86 -6.45
CA SER A 14 4.58 14.24 -6.02
C SER A 14 3.95 15.12 -7.10
N GLU A 15 3.57 14.55 -8.23
CA GLU A 15 2.74 15.25 -9.20
C GLU A 15 1.34 15.48 -8.62
N GLU A 16 0.74 16.61 -8.99
CA GLU A 16 -0.63 16.90 -8.61
C GLU A 16 -1.56 15.79 -9.11
N VAL A 17 -2.39 15.24 -8.22
CA VAL A 17 -3.32 14.14 -8.53
C VAL A 17 -4.70 14.40 -7.94
N SER A 18 -5.73 14.13 -8.73
CA SER A 18 -7.12 14.15 -8.27
C SER A 18 -7.55 12.81 -7.69
N VAL A 19 -8.41 12.85 -6.67
CA VAL A 19 -9.12 11.65 -6.19
C VAL A 19 -10.18 11.16 -7.17
N GLU A 20 -10.55 11.96 -8.17
CA GLU A 20 -11.50 11.60 -9.22
C GLU A 20 -10.84 10.68 -10.25
N PHE A 21 -10.74 9.39 -9.91
CA PHE A 21 -10.18 8.31 -10.74
C PHE A 21 -8.68 8.39 -11.08
N GLU A 22 -8.04 9.57 -11.03
CA GLU A 22 -6.63 9.68 -11.45
C GLU A 22 -5.66 8.83 -10.62
N MET A 23 -5.83 8.78 -9.28
CA MET A 23 -5.01 7.90 -8.43
C MET A 23 -5.10 6.43 -8.86
N ARG A 24 -6.29 5.98 -9.27
CA ARG A 24 -6.52 4.61 -9.77
C ARG A 24 -5.82 4.42 -11.11
N ASP A 25 -6.04 5.32 -12.06
CA ASP A 25 -5.49 5.21 -13.41
C ASP A 25 -3.95 5.24 -13.39
N ARG A 26 -3.35 6.09 -12.55
CA ARG A 26 -1.90 6.11 -12.32
C ARG A 26 -1.40 4.83 -11.69
N SER A 27 -2.09 4.32 -10.67
CA SER A 27 -1.77 3.02 -10.06
C SER A 27 -1.82 1.88 -11.09
N GLU A 28 -2.83 1.84 -11.95
CA GLU A 28 -2.94 0.81 -13.01
C GLU A 28 -1.82 0.94 -14.04
N SER A 29 -1.50 2.16 -14.48
CA SER A 29 -0.42 2.41 -15.45
C SER A 29 0.99 2.17 -14.89
N SER A 30 1.19 2.26 -13.57
CA SER A 30 2.44 1.92 -12.89
C SER A 30 2.58 0.42 -12.55
N GLY A 31 1.67 -0.43 -13.02
CA GLY A 31 1.70 -1.88 -12.83
C GLY A 31 1.04 -2.39 -11.55
N GLY A 32 0.23 -1.57 -10.88
CA GLY A 32 -0.56 -1.97 -9.71
C GLY A 32 0.26 -2.18 -8.42
N GLY A 33 1.53 -1.76 -8.41
CA GLY A 33 2.39 -1.79 -7.23
C GLY A 33 1.98 -0.77 -6.16
N PRO A 34 2.60 -0.82 -4.97
CA PRO A 34 2.38 0.19 -3.93
C PRO A 34 2.78 1.57 -4.45
N ILE A 35 2.05 2.61 -4.07
CA ILE A 35 2.34 4.01 -4.45
C ILE A 35 1.82 4.95 -3.36
N VAL A 36 2.56 6.03 -3.12
CA VAL A 36 2.16 7.12 -2.23
C VAL A 36 2.05 8.40 -3.03
N PHE A 37 0.88 9.03 -3.01
CA PHE A 37 0.64 10.36 -3.56
C PHE A 37 0.73 11.39 -2.44
N ASP A 38 1.54 12.43 -2.57
CA ASP A 38 1.68 13.48 -1.54
C ASP A 38 1.11 14.85 -1.93
N ASN A 39 0.60 14.99 -3.16
CA ASN A 39 0.06 16.23 -3.70
C ASN A 39 -1.38 16.04 -4.22
N VAL A 40 -2.35 15.92 -3.29
CA VAL A 40 -3.75 15.64 -3.59
C VAL A 40 -4.57 16.93 -3.71
N VAL A 41 -5.15 17.19 -4.88
CA VAL A 41 -5.89 18.43 -5.20
C VAL A 41 -7.01 18.69 -4.21
N GLU A 42 -7.84 17.67 -3.95
CA GLU A 42 -9.03 17.80 -3.09
C GLU A 42 -8.70 17.76 -1.60
N ALA A 43 -7.44 17.46 -1.22
CA ALA A 43 -7.00 17.38 0.16
C ALA A 43 -5.58 17.94 0.37
N PRO A 44 -5.38 19.27 0.27
CA PRO A 44 -4.07 19.89 0.44
C PRO A 44 -3.41 19.50 1.77
N GLY A 45 -2.11 19.18 1.72
CA GLY A 45 -1.32 18.75 2.88
C GLY A 45 -1.56 17.32 3.34
N HIS A 46 -2.42 16.55 2.68
CA HIS A 46 -2.62 15.13 2.93
C HIS A 46 -1.91 14.28 1.87
N SER A 47 -1.68 13.02 2.23
CA SER A 47 -1.12 12.02 1.33
C SER A 47 -2.02 10.80 1.29
N ALA A 48 -2.05 10.10 0.16
CA ALA A 48 -2.80 8.87 -0.05
C ALA A 48 -1.85 7.74 -0.42
N ALA A 49 -2.01 6.57 0.20
CA ALA A 49 -1.24 5.37 -0.11
C ALA A 49 -2.15 4.30 -0.70
N LEU A 50 -1.77 3.74 -1.84
CA LEU A 50 -2.50 2.69 -2.56
C LEU A 50 -1.68 1.40 -2.62
N ASN A 51 -2.37 0.27 -2.76
CA ASN A 51 -1.81 -1.08 -2.95
C ASN A 51 -0.81 -1.54 -1.87
N VAL A 52 -1.00 -1.08 -0.63
CA VAL A 52 -0.11 -1.39 0.50
C VAL A 52 -0.43 -2.73 1.19
N LEU A 53 -1.65 -3.25 1.01
CA LEU A 53 -2.12 -4.51 1.61
C LEU A 53 -2.28 -5.62 0.55
N VAL A 54 -1.33 -5.72 -0.37
CA VAL A 54 -1.30 -6.79 -1.39
C VAL A 54 -0.45 -7.95 -0.86
N ARG A 55 -0.84 -9.19 -1.16
CA ARG A 55 -0.20 -10.42 -0.65
C ARG A 55 1.32 -10.40 -0.78
N ASP A 56 1.84 -10.15 -1.98
CA ASP A 56 3.27 -10.18 -2.25
C ASP A 56 4.02 -9.12 -1.44
N ARG A 57 3.40 -7.96 -1.27
CA ARG A 57 3.93 -6.87 -0.46
C ARG A 57 3.95 -7.21 1.02
N LEU A 58 2.89 -7.83 1.53
CA LEU A 58 2.84 -8.30 2.92
C LEU A 58 3.91 -9.36 3.17
N CYS A 59 4.11 -10.29 2.23
CA CYS A 59 5.17 -11.29 2.30
C CYS A 59 6.56 -10.64 2.35
N GLU A 60 6.82 -9.65 1.49
CA GLU A 60 8.08 -8.89 1.45
C GLU A 60 8.33 -8.14 2.77
N VAL A 61 7.33 -7.41 3.28
CA VAL A 61 7.48 -6.57 4.49
C VAL A 61 7.62 -7.41 5.75
N PHE A 62 6.94 -8.56 5.83
CA PHE A 62 7.05 -9.47 6.98
C PHE A 62 8.20 -10.46 6.86
N ASP A 63 8.88 -10.52 5.71
CA ASP A 63 9.91 -11.53 5.40
C ASP A 63 9.40 -12.96 5.60
N ILE A 64 8.20 -13.24 5.09
CA ILE A 64 7.54 -14.55 5.18
C ILE A 64 7.06 -15.02 3.81
N SER A 65 6.95 -16.34 3.66
CA SER A 65 6.37 -16.93 2.47
C SER A 65 4.85 -16.70 2.39
N PRO A 66 4.27 -16.85 1.19
CA PRO A 66 2.83 -16.70 1.01
C PRO A 66 1.97 -17.76 1.72
N GLY A 67 2.58 -18.88 2.16
CA GLY A 67 1.92 -19.89 3.00
C GLY A 67 1.95 -19.49 4.48
N GLU A 68 3.12 -19.08 4.97
CA GLU A 68 3.30 -18.58 6.34
C GLU A 68 2.42 -17.36 6.63
N LEU A 69 2.17 -16.50 5.63
CA LEU A 69 1.22 -15.40 5.76
C LEU A 69 -0.19 -15.90 6.10
N ILE A 70 -0.67 -16.96 5.44
CA ILE A 70 -2.01 -17.53 5.69
C ILE A 70 -2.05 -18.14 7.09
N ASP A 71 -1.02 -18.90 7.45
CA ASP A 71 -0.93 -19.54 8.77
C ASP A 71 -0.89 -18.49 9.89
N THR A 72 -0.15 -17.40 9.70
CA THR A 72 -0.06 -16.28 10.65
C THR A 72 -1.41 -15.59 10.82
N LEU A 73 -2.12 -15.30 9.72
CA LEU A 73 -3.45 -14.69 9.77
C LEU A 73 -4.47 -15.61 10.44
N ALA A 74 -4.46 -16.91 10.12
CA ALA A 74 -5.34 -17.89 10.73
C ALA A 74 -5.08 -18.02 12.25
N TRP A 75 -3.82 -18.03 12.65
CA TRP A 75 -3.44 -18.06 14.06
C TRP A 75 -3.92 -16.80 14.79
N GLY A 76 -3.74 -15.61 14.21
CA GLY A 76 -4.20 -14.35 14.80
C GLY A 76 -5.72 -14.28 14.96
N MET A 77 -6.49 -14.87 14.05
CA MET A 77 -7.94 -14.98 14.20
C MET A 77 -8.35 -15.91 15.35
N ALA A 78 -7.57 -16.95 15.63
CA ALA A 78 -7.84 -17.91 16.70
C ALA A 78 -7.29 -17.46 18.07
N ASN A 79 -6.38 -16.49 18.10
CA ASN A 79 -5.67 -16.03 19.31
C ASN A 79 -5.59 -14.49 19.34
N PRO A 80 -6.68 -13.80 19.73
CA PRO A 80 -6.74 -12.34 19.76
C PRO A 80 -5.90 -11.70 20.87
#